data_AF-A0A7C4GV18-F1
#
_entry.id   AF-A0A7C4GV18-F1
#
_cell.length_a   1.000
_cell.length_b   1.000
_cell.length_c   1.000
_cell.angle_alpha   90.00
_cell.angle_beta   90.00
_cell.angle_gamma   90.00
#
_symmetry.space_group_name_H-M   'P 1'
#
loop_
_entity.id
_entity.type
_entity.pdbx_description
1 polymer ?
#
loop_
_entity_poly.entity_id
_entity_poly.type
_entity_poly.pdbx_seq_one_letter_code
_entity_poly.pdbx_strand_id
1 'polypeptide(L)'
;MFYLPDIIGRRQLGRCLVCRSESPLIASQLGVCLKCIREKPEESLEIARCIHADTRNAFKLPPAPPKDPDGLPCGLCANECRIGKGGKG
;
A
#
# COMPACT_ATOMS: atom_id res chain seq x y z
N MET A 1 40.36 3.41 -0.22
CA MET A 1 39.10 3.60 0.52
C MET A 1 38.01 3.74 -0.54
N PHE A 2 37.37 2.64 -0.89
CA PHE A 2 36.43 2.53 -2.01
C PHE A 2 35.14 3.32 -1.66
N TYR A 3 35.04 4.57 -2.13
CA TYR A 3 33.76 5.27 -2.22
C TYR A 3 33.21 5.03 -3.62
N LEU A 4 32.24 4.13 -3.73
CA LEU A 4 31.49 3.92 -4.96
C LEU A 4 30.63 5.18 -5.21
N PRO A 5 30.79 5.89 -6.34
CA PRO A 5 29.86 6.94 -6.72
C PRO A 5 28.55 6.26 -7.14
N ASP A 6 27.42 6.67 -6.58
CA ASP A 6 26.10 6.11 -6.89
C ASP A 6 25.74 6.33 -8.37
N ILE A 7 25.96 5.28 -9.17
CA ILE A 7 25.54 5.11 -10.58
C ILE A 7 24.04 4.70 -10.59
N ILE A 8 23.15 5.51 -10.03
CA ILE A 8 21.69 5.29 -10.14
C ILE A 8 21.01 6.62 -10.44
N GLY A 9 20.61 6.79 -11.70
CA GLY A 9 19.95 7.98 -12.24
C GLY A 9 18.84 8.51 -11.35
N ARG A 10 18.95 9.80 -11.01
CA ARG A 10 17.91 10.71 -10.47
C ARG A 10 16.78 9.98 -9.70
N ARG A 11 17.09 9.35 -8.57
CA ARG A 11 16.06 8.78 -7.65
C ARG A 11 15.19 9.93 -7.12
N GLN A 12 13.93 9.98 -7.53
CA GLN A 12 12.94 10.85 -6.91
C GLN A 12 12.80 10.46 -5.44
N LEU A 13 12.90 11.44 -4.53
CA LEU A 13 12.66 11.23 -3.11
C LEU A 13 11.15 11.07 -2.88
N GLY A 14 10.75 10.02 -2.18
CA GLY A 14 9.39 9.93 -1.67
C GLY A 14 9.25 10.75 -0.40
N ARG A 15 8.04 11.28 -0.16
CA ARG A 15 7.72 12.09 1.01
C ARG A 15 6.68 11.39 1.88
N CYS A 16 6.94 11.29 3.17
CA CYS A 16 5.96 10.81 4.14
C CYS A 16 4.87 11.87 4.36
N LEU A 17 3.60 11.52 4.21
CA LEU A 17 2.48 12.44 4.41
C LEU A 17 2.20 12.71 5.90
N VAL A 18 2.64 11.79 6.78
CA VAL A 18 2.47 11.90 8.24
C VAL A 18 3.54 12.81 8.86
N CYS A 19 4.83 12.48 8.71
CA CYS A 19 5.93 13.22 9.35
C CYS A 19 6.69 14.17 8.41
N ARG A 20 6.31 14.24 7.12
CA ARG A 20 6.92 15.10 6.10
C ARG A 20 8.38 14.84 5.75
N SER A 21 9.01 13.79 6.30
CA SER A 21 10.36 13.37 5.93
C SER A 21 10.45 12.95 4.46
N GLU A 22 11.56 13.24 3.81
CA GLU A 22 11.88 12.82 2.44
C GLU A 22 13.03 11.82 2.45
N SER A 23 12.95 10.78 1.63
CA SER A 23 13.98 9.73 1.55
C SER A 23 13.84 8.93 0.26
N PRO A 24 14.95 8.44 -0.33
CA PRO A 24 14.87 7.51 -1.46
C PRO A 24 14.30 6.14 -1.07
N LEU A 25 14.15 5.86 0.23
CA LEU A 25 13.55 4.63 0.75
C LEU A 25 12.02 4.74 0.93
N ILE A 26 11.45 5.95 0.79
CA ILE A 26 10.01 6.14 0.80
C ILE A 26 9.52 5.98 -0.64
N ALA A 27 8.60 5.04 -0.87
CA ALA A 27 7.96 4.93 -2.16
C ALA A 27 7.00 6.12 -2.36
N SER A 28 7.21 6.91 -3.42
CA SER A 28 6.39 8.11 -3.71
C SER A 28 4.90 7.81 -3.83
N GLN A 29 4.55 6.63 -4.36
CA GLN A 29 3.15 6.20 -4.49
C GLN A 29 2.51 5.84 -3.15
N LEU A 30 3.29 5.31 -2.20
CA LEU A 30 2.77 4.90 -0.88
C LEU A 30 2.72 6.08 0.11
N GLY A 31 3.69 6.99 0.04
CA GLY A 31 3.64 8.24 0.81
C GLY A 31 3.74 8.07 2.33
N VAL A 32 4.21 6.93 2.84
CA VAL A 32 4.46 6.72 4.28
C VAL A 32 5.83 6.07 4.51
N CYS A 33 6.54 6.50 5.56
CA CYS A 33 7.85 5.97 5.91
C CYS A 33 7.77 4.86 6.97
N LEU A 34 8.82 4.04 7.08
CA LEU A 34 8.91 2.93 8.04
C LEU A 34 8.66 3.38 9.48
N LYS A 35 9.20 4.54 9.88
CA LYS A 35 9.01 5.09 11.23
C LYS A 35 7.53 5.30 11.53
N CYS A 36 6.80 5.96 10.63
CA CYS A 36 5.38 6.22 10.80
C CYS A 36 4.54 4.94 10.75
N ILE A 37 4.89 3.97 9.91
CA ILE A 37 4.20 2.66 9.89
C ILE A 37 4.24 1.99 11.27
N ARG A 38 5.36 2.12 12.00
CA ARG A 38 5.54 1.49 13.32
C ARG A 38 5.01 2.33 14.48
N GLU A 39 5.25 3.64 14.45
CA GLU A 39 4.94 4.53 15.59
C GLU A 39 3.56 5.19 15.48
N LYS A 40 3.01 5.29 14.26
CA LYS A 40 1.72 5.93 13.95
C LYS A 40 0.90 5.04 13.00
N PRO A 41 0.57 3.79 13.40
CA PRO A 41 -0.03 2.81 12.51
C PRO A 41 -1.41 3.22 12.02
N GLU A 42 -2.24 3.88 12.83
CA GLU A 42 -3.59 4.32 12.43
C GLU A 42 -3.54 5.36 11.31
N GLU A 43 -2.77 6.45 11.50
CA GLU A 43 -2.57 7.49 10.47
C GLU A 43 -1.97 6.90 9.18
N SER A 44 -0.99 6.00 9.33
CA SER A 44 -0.31 5.39 8.18
C SER A 44 -1.21 4.40 7.44
N LEU A 45 -2.05 3.66 8.17
CA LEU A 45 -2.98 2.69 7.60
C LEU A 45 -4.08 3.40 6.81
N GLU A 46 -4.60 4.54 7.29
CA GLU A 46 -5.60 5.31 6.56
C GLU A 46 -5.08 5.73 5.18
N ILE A 47 -3.87 6.31 5.14
CA ILE A 47 -3.20 6.69 3.88
C ILE A 47 -3.00 5.47 2.97
N ALA A 48 -2.48 4.37 3.52
CA ALA A 48 -2.23 3.15 2.75
C ALA A 48 -3.53 2.54 2.20
N ARG A 49 -4.64 2.59 2.95
CA ARG A 49 -5.95 2.10 2.50
C ARG A 49 -6.48 2.90 1.33
N CYS A 50 -6.40 4.23 1.36
CA CYS A 50 -6.82 5.08 0.24
C CYS A 50 -6.04 4.74 -1.04
N ILE A 51 -4.71 4.71 -0.95
CA ILE A 51 -3.84 4.39 -2.10
C ILE A 51 -4.09 2.97 -2.62
N HIS A 52 -4.31 2.01 -1.72
CA HIS A 52 -4.62 0.64 -2.10
C HIS A 52 -5.97 0.54 -2.80
N ALA A 53 -7.00 1.27 -2.33
CA ALA A 53 -8.30 1.33 -2.97
C ALA A 53 -8.22 1.92 -4.38
N ASP A 54 -7.48 3.01 -4.56
CA ASP A 54 -7.27 3.64 -5.88
C ASP A 54 -6.55 2.69 -6.84
N THR A 55 -5.49 2.02 -6.35
CA THR A 55 -4.75 1.02 -7.12
C THR A 55 -5.68 -0.12 -7.53
N ARG A 56 -6.49 -0.67 -6.62
CA ARG A 56 -7.44 -1.76 -6.90
C ARG A 56 -8.52 -1.35 -7.91
N ASN A 57 -9.00 -0.11 -7.82
CA ASN A 57 -9.98 0.43 -8.75
C ASN A 57 -9.45 0.46 -10.20
N ALA A 58 -8.17 0.79 -10.40
CA ALA A 58 -7.54 0.74 -11.73
C ALA A 58 -7.58 -0.66 -12.38
N PHE A 59 -7.63 -1.72 -11.56
CA PHE A 59 -7.77 -3.12 -12.02
C PHE A 59 -9.22 -3.63 -11.97
N LYS A 60 -10.21 -2.76 -11.73
CA LYS A 60 -11.63 -3.13 -11.56
C LYS A 60 -11.83 -4.16 -10.44
N LEU A 61 -11.06 -4.04 -9.36
CA LEU A 61 -11.21 -4.82 -8.13
C LEU A 61 -11.97 -4.00 -7.08
N PRO A 62 -12.68 -4.64 -6.14
CA PRO A 62 -13.32 -3.92 -5.03
C PRO A 62 -12.28 -3.14 -4.21
N PRO A 63 -12.58 -1.97 -3.62
CA PRO A 63 -11.58 -1.13 -2.94
C PRO A 63 -10.97 -1.78 -1.67
N ALA A 64 -11.63 -2.79 -1.11
CA ALA A 64 -11.15 -3.59 0.02
C ALA A 64 -11.44 -5.07 -0.25
N PRO A 65 -10.84 -6.01 0.50
CA PRO A 65 -11.23 -7.43 0.45
C PRO A 65 -12.76 -7.57 0.59
N PRO A 66 -13.45 -8.23 -0.36
CA PRO A 66 -14.90 -8.37 -0.29
C PRO A 66 -15.30 -9.23 0.90
N LYS A 67 -16.40 -8.85 1.54
CA LYS A 67 -16.99 -9.53 2.70
C LYS A 67 -18.48 -9.77 2.47
N ASP A 68 -18.82 -10.30 1.29
CA ASP A 68 -20.19 -10.63 0.95
C ASP A 68 -20.72 -11.70 1.93
N PRO A 69 -21.81 -11.45 2.68
CA PRO A 69 -22.37 -12.40 3.63
C PRO A 69 -22.69 -13.76 2.99
N ASP A 70 -23.14 -13.76 1.73
CA ASP A 70 -23.51 -14.94 0.96
C ASP A 70 -22.36 -15.40 0.03
N GLY A 71 -21.20 -14.76 0.12
CA GLY A 71 -20.02 -15.05 -0.69
C GLY A 71 -19.28 -16.31 -0.26
N LEU A 72 -18.62 -16.95 -1.23
CA LEU A 72 -17.76 -18.11 -0.97
C LEU A 72 -16.44 -17.66 -0.31
N PRO A 73 -15.96 -18.37 0.73
CA PRO A 73 -14.70 -18.03 1.38
C PRO A 73 -13.50 -18.40 0.51
N CYS A 74 -12.52 -17.50 0.42
CA CYS A 74 -11.23 -17.72 -0.24
C CYS A 74 -10.11 -17.86 0.79
N GLY A 75 -9.44 -19.02 0.81
CA GLY A 75 -8.35 -19.34 1.75
C GLY A 75 -6.93 -19.14 1.20
N LEU A 76 -6.75 -18.42 0.08
CA LEU A 76 -5.45 -18.33 -0.60
C LEU A 76 -4.46 -17.38 0.07
N CYS A 77 -4.94 -16.39 0.82
CA CYS A 77 -4.10 -15.40 1.49
C CYS A 77 -4.80 -14.85 2.75
N ALA A 78 -4.08 -14.04 3.53
CA ALA A 78 -4.55 -13.47 4.79
C ALA A 78 -5.73 -12.48 4.67
N ASN A 79 -6.20 -12.15 3.45
CA ASN A 79 -7.35 -11.26 3.26
C ASN A 79 -8.70 -11.95 3.55
N GLU A 80 -8.75 -13.29 3.50
CA GLU A 80 -9.93 -14.09 3.85
C GLU A 80 -11.23 -13.60 3.17
N CYS A 81 -11.12 -13.28 1.89
CA CYS A 81 -12.22 -12.72 1.11
C CYS A 81 -13.46 -13.63 1.15
N ARG A 82 -14.66 -13.04 1.24
CA ARG A 82 -15.93 -13.68 0.89
C ARG A 82 -16.47 -13.07 -0.40
N ILE A 83 -16.45 -13.85 -1.47
CA ILE A 83 -16.69 -13.37 -2.83
C ILE A 83 -18.07 -13.84 -3.32
N GLY A 84 -18.95 -12.89 -3.60
CA GLY A 84 -20.27 -13.16 -4.19
C GLY A 84 -20.20 -13.75 -5.60
N LYS A 85 -21.31 -14.32 -6.08
CA LYS A 85 -21.38 -14.96 -7.40
C LYS A 85 -20.98 -13.99 -8.53
N GLY A 86 -19.98 -14.38 -9.33
CA GLY A 86 -19.44 -13.56 -10.42
C GLY A 86 -18.58 -12.37 -9.96
N GLY A 87 -18.35 -12.23 -8.66
CA GLY A 87 -17.51 -11.18 -8.07
C GLY A 87 -16.01 -11.46 -8.19
N LYS A 88 -15.21 -10.51 -7.70
CA LYS A 88 -13.74 -10.57 -7.65
C LYS A 88 -13.25 -10.16 -6.26
N GLY A 89 -12.07 -10.64 -5.86
CA GLY A 89 -11.42 -10.35 -4.59
C GLY A 89 -9.95 -10.02 -4.76
#